data_AF-A0AA35T0B9-F1
#
_entry.id   AF-A0AA35T0B9-F1
#
_cell.length_a   1.000
_cell.length_b   1.000
_cell.length_c   1.000
_cell.angle_alpha   90.00
_cell.angle_beta   90.00
_cell.angle_gamma   90.00
#
_symmetry.space_group_name_H-M   'P 1'
#
loop_
_entity.id
_entity.type
_entity.pdbx_description
1 polymer ?
#
loop_
_entity_poly.entity_id
_entity_poly.type
_entity_poly.pdbx_seq_one_letter_code
_entity_poly.pdbx_strand_id
1 'polypeptide(L)'
;MEYLYHLPPPPLPPCYLASSPRFRAFATTEDGTVMVAGGRTPLLHMWDLTSHQLMKAVELPGGVREVRQLIFPPHSWDGGTSKLLGVLAQDGVLRWLDMESYQLLTQTGSHDLAISHAHSSPDGHYLAAVSESGSVLIYEISLILRKINQSGVPVVKAKMCGKENDSVPPNKSRELARARKRRNGADRGQHTSLYKPAILQPPPAHSGETREVLGGARELDQRKLVAVLKAYGEYPAKYRAFIWRSLLQLPGNHASYSSLMERGTHSAYANLHRVYPIRSQRLGRVLQRSLSALAHWSPIFAETPYLPGLVFPFVKMFQNNQLVTFELLATFLTNWCVNWFDYFPNPPLNLLAVVENCLAHHDPSLLQHLISHNITSHHYAWPLMSMVFSEVLSRSQWLRVWDHTFSQPPGFFLLLTASLLTSSHSTLLHCTSQDDFQQFFHHPPALDVGVVIREAYRMQETTPPEIHPEKLLGSLVPLTRGTYPVFNKYPKFIVDYHGREREKIRREEEDYLRQRQGALEMERLRETRRAEEEAWFRQQQLLLEAEEERRKTLSLEDTRLTNQRARSHSSFLSLSLFPPFLLW
;
A
#
# COMPACT_ATOMS: atom_id res chain seq x y z
N MET A 1 23.34 29.68 -31.63
CA MET A 1 23.46 29.95 -30.19
C MET A 1 22.93 28.71 -29.48
N GLU A 2 23.79 27.97 -28.80
CA GLU A 2 23.53 26.63 -28.26
C GLU A 2 23.22 26.68 -26.74
N TYR A 3 22.13 27.33 -26.34
CA TYR A 3 21.55 27.13 -25.00
C TYR A 3 20.04 27.29 -25.06
N LEU A 4 19.30 26.35 -24.43
CA LEU A 4 17.83 26.27 -24.47
C LEU A 4 17.15 27.34 -23.59
N TYR A 5 17.66 27.55 -22.37
CA TYR A 5 17.12 28.53 -21.41
C TYR A 5 18.19 28.91 -20.38
N HIS A 6 18.00 30.03 -19.70
CA HIS A 6 18.87 30.51 -18.62
C HIS A 6 18.13 30.46 -17.29
N LEU A 7 18.68 29.74 -16.30
CA LEU A 7 18.08 29.65 -14.96
C LEU A 7 18.24 31.00 -14.22
N PRO A 8 17.23 31.45 -13.46
CA PRO A 8 17.30 32.72 -12.76
C PRO A 8 18.46 32.75 -11.76
N PRO A 9 19.21 33.88 -11.65
CA PRO A 9 20.26 34.01 -10.66
C PRO A 9 19.64 33.90 -9.26
N PRO A 10 20.24 33.11 -8.35
CA PRO A 10 19.61 32.89 -7.06
C PRO A 10 19.69 34.14 -6.17
N PRO A 11 18.68 34.39 -5.32
CA PRO A 11 18.75 35.44 -4.32
C PRO A 11 19.82 35.06 -3.28
N LEU A 12 20.76 35.97 -3.04
CA LEU A 12 21.76 35.84 -1.98
C LEU A 12 21.23 36.46 -0.68
N PRO A 13 21.45 35.84 0.49
CA PRO A 13 21.22 36.49 1.77
C PRO A 13 22.05 37.79 1.88
N PRO A 14 21.58 38.80 2.63
CA PRO A 14 22.26 40.10 2.75
C PRO A 14 23.73 40.01 3.16
N CYS A 15 24.09 38.96 3.91
CA CYS A 15 25.43 38.68 4.43
C CYS A 15 26.45 38.26 3.36
N TYR A 16 25.99 37.86 2.15
CA TYR A 16 26.85 37.36 1.05
C TYR A 16 26.79 38.24 -0.21
N LEU A 17 26.15 39.42 -0.14
CA LEU A 17 25.95 40.35 -1.27
C LEU A 17 27.25 40.85 -1.93
N ALA A 18 28.41 40.72 -1.27
CA ALA A 18 29.70 41.16 -1.80
C ALA A 18 30.33 40.18 -2.81
N SER A 19 29.84 38.95 -2.95
CA SER A 19 30.38 37.95 -3.88
C SER A 19 29.26 37.20 -4.58
N SER A 20 29.14 37.36 -5.90
CA SER A 20 28.28 36.52 -6.74
C SER A 20 28.53 35.03 -6.47
N PRO A 21 27.49 34.17 -6.39
CA PRO A 21 27.69 32.75 -6.15
C PRO A 21 28.48 32.15 -7.31
N ARG A 22 29.69 31.69 -7.02
CA ARG A 22 30.54 30.97 -7.98
C ARG A 22 30.32 29.49 -7.80
N PHE A 23 29.43 28.93 -8.60
CA PHE A 23 29.18 27.50 -8.66
C PHE A 23 30.42 26.76 -9.17
N ARG A 24 30.77 25.67 -8.48
CA ARG A 24 31.87 24.76 -8.85
C ARG A 24 31.41 23.31 -8.99
N ALA A 25 30.34 22.94 -8.29
CA ALA A 25 29.75 21.63 -8.34
C ALA A 25 28.27 21.74 -8.68
N PHE A 26 27.79 20.83 -9.51
CA PHE A 26 26.38 20.65 -9.77
C PHE A 26 26.08 19.16 -9.85
N ALA A 27 24.84 18.80 -9.53
CA ALA A 27 24.32 17.46 -9.72
C ALA A 27 22.86 17.54 -10.11
N THR A 28 22.40 16.61 -10.94
CA THR A 28 21.01 16.50 -11.37
C THR A 28 20.46 15.15 -10.92
N THR A 29 19.18 15.11 -10.59
CA THR A 29 18.46 13.84 -10.41
C THR A 29 18.43 13.06 -11.72
N GLU A 30 18.30 11.73 -11.66
CA GLU A 30 18.25 10.89 -12.88
C GLU A 30 16.99 11.20 -13.72
N ASP A 31 15.92 11.68 -13.07
CA ASP A 31 14.70 12.15 -13.73
C ASP A 31 14.86 13.49 -14.45
N GLY A 32 15.99 14.18 -14.26
CA GLY A 32 16.22 15.50 -14.85
C GLY A 32 15.24 16.58 -14.35
N THR A 33 14.55 16.34 -13.24
CA THR A 33 13.58 17.26 -12.65
C THR A 33 14.23 18.30 -11.77
N VAL A 34 15.27 17.92 -11.01
CA VAL A 34 15.93 18.78 -10.03
C VAL A 34 17.41 18.91 -10.33
N MET A 35 17.89 20.14 -10.30
CA MET A 35 19.31 20.47 -10.34
C MET A 35 19.73 21.14 -9.05
N VAL A 36 20.83 20.68 -8.47
CA VAL A 36 21.45 21.29 -7.30
C VAL A 36 22.82 21.81 -7.70
N ALA A 37 23.13 23.06 -7.32
CA ALA A 37 24.47 23.61 -7.49
C ALA A 37 25.01 24.20 -6.19
N GLY A 38 26.32 24.04 -6.00
CA GLY A 38 27.08 24.55 -4.88
C GLY A 38 28.45 25.05 -5.36
N GLY A 39 29.18 25.73 -4.49
CA GLY A 39 30.49 26.25 -4.85
C GLY A 39 31.20 26.90 -3.68
N ARG A 40 31.73 28.11 -3.87
CA ARG A 40 32.52 28.84 -2.85
C ARG A 40 31.70 29.45 -1.71
N THR A 41 30.45 29.01 -1.56
CA THR A 41 29.54 29.42 -0.51
C THR A 41 28.99 28.16 0.16
N PRO A 42 28.61 28.23 1.45
CA PRO A 42 27.93 27.11 2.14
C PRO A 42 26.50 26.87 1.65
N LEU A 43 26.00 27.73 0.75
CA LEU A 43 24.66 27.65 0.20
C LEU A 43 24.62 26.68 -0.97
N LEU A 44 23.64 25.77 -0.90
CA LEU A 44 23.20 24.93 -2.00
C LEU A 44 21.94 25.52 -2.61
N HIS A 45 21.96 25.72 -3.92
CA HIS A 45 20.84 26.24 -4.68
C HIS A 45 20.19 25.11 -5.47
N MET A 46 18.88 25.01 -5.40
CA MET A 46 18.09 23.94 -6.01
C MET A 46 17.08 24.52 -6.98
N TRP A 47 17.18 24.13 -8.25
CA TRP A 47 16.25 24.52 -9.30
C TRP A 47 15.42 23.32 -9.74
N ASP A 48 14.17 23.60 -10.04
CA ASP A 48 13.35 22.70 -10.83
C ASP A 48 13.62 23.01 -12.31
N LEU A 49 14.12 22.00 -13.03
CA LEU A 49 14.43 22.10 -14.45
C LEU A 49 13.18 22.08 -15.33
N THR A 50 12.03 21.62 -14.80
CA THR A 50 10.75 21.59 -15.51
C THR A 50 10.08 22.96 -15.52
N SER A 51 10.05 23.62 -14.35
CA SER A 51 9.46 24.96 -14.22
C SER A 51 10.47 26.09 -14.43
N HIS A 52 11.76 25.77 -14.53
CA HIS A 52 12.88 26.72 -14.62
C HIS A 52 12.94 27.71 -13.44
N GLN A 53 12.40 27.34 -12.28
CA GLN A 53 12.35 28.19 -11.09
C GLN A 53 13.30 27.68 -10.00
N LEU A 54 13.82 28.61 -9.20
CA LEU A 54 14.56 28.27 -8.00
C LEU A 54 13.57 27.79 -6.93
N MET A 55 13.69 26.52 -6.53
CA MET A 55 12.86 25.94 -5.48
C MET A 55 13.32 26.40 -4.09
N LYS A 56 14.63 26.26 -3.81
CA LYS A 56 15.16 26.48 -2.47
C LYS A 56 16.65 26.81 -2.47
N ALA A 57 17.07 27.55 -1.45
CA ALA A 57 18.46 27.68 -1.03
C ALA A 57 18.62 27.08 0.38
N VAL A 58 19.56 26.16 0.55
CA VAL A 58 19.83 25.43 1.81
C VAL A 58 21.24 25.77 2.29
N GLU A 59 21.38 26.20 3.53
CA GLU A 59 22.68 26.47 4.15
C GLU A 59 23.19 25.24 4.90
N LEU A 60 24.44 24.84 4.62
CA LEU A 60 25.05 23.68 5.25
C LEU A 60 25.49 23.98 6.69
N PRO A 61 25.22 23.08 7.65
CA PRO A 61 25.63 23.27 9.04
C PRO A 61 27.13 23.02 9.24
N GLY A 62 27.74 23.77 10.18
CA GLY A 62 29.06 23.44 10.74
C GLY A 62 30.28 24.01 9.99
N GLY A 63 30.41 25.34 9.89
CA GLY A 63 31.65 26.00 9.46
C GLY A 63 32.10 25.72 8.02
N VAL A 64 31.27 25.05 7.23
CA VAL A 64 31.48 24.80 5.79
C VAL A 64 31.57 26.15 5.08
N ARG A 65 32.54 26.32 4.17
CA ARG A 65 32.73 27.54 3.36
C ARG A 65 32.61 27.26 1.87
N GLU A 66 32.93 26.04 1.44
CA GLU A 66 32.98 25.60 0.06
C GLU A 66 32.50 24.15 -0.07
N VAL A 67 31.69 23.94 -1.12
CA VAL A 67 31.22 22.64 -1.60
C VAL A 67 32.09 22.21 -2.77
N ARG A 68 32.77 21.06 -2.61
CA ARG A 68 33.66 20.49 -3.63
C ARG A 68 32.91 19.61 -4.63
N GLN A 69 31.98 18.78 -4.16
CA GLN A 69 31.26 17.84 -5.01
C GLN A 69 29.84 17.58 -4.50
N LEU A 70 28.92 17.36 -5.44
CA LEU A 70 27.54 16.95 -5.19
C LEU A 70 27.29 15.61 -5.88
N ILE A 71 26.60 14.70 -5.19
CA ILE A 71 26.38 13.33 -5.67
C ILE A 71 24.95 12.93 -5.34
N PHE A 72 24.20 12.54 -6.36
CA PHE A 72 22.96 11.80 -6.19
C PHE A 72 23.26 10.30 -6.32
N PRO A 73 23.21 9.50 -5.24
CA PRO A 73 23.24 8.06 -5.38
C PRO A 73 21.94 7.62 -6.08
N PRO A 74 22.03 6.79 -7.13
CA PRO A 74 20.84 6.24 -7.76
C PRO A 74 20.18 5.29 -6.76
N HIS A 75 18.88 5.45 -6.53
CA HIS A 75 18.14 4.53 -5.70
C HIS A 75 17.17 3.78 -6.58
N SER A 76 17.44 2.50 -6.80
CA SER A 76 16.76 1.60 -7.74
C SER A 76 15.23 1.42 -7.58
N TRP A 77 14.59 2.14 -6.66
CA TRP A 77 13.14 2.10 -6.43
C TRP A 77 12.46 3.49 -6.42
N ASP A 78 13.18 4.60 -6.50
CA ASP A 78 12.58 5.94 -6.42
C ASP A 78 12.25 6.58 -7.78
N GLY A 79 12.42 5.80 -8.85
CA GLY A 79 12.07 6.23 -10.20
C GLY A 79 13.00 7.26 -10.80
N GLY A 80 14.07 7.67 -10.09
CA GLY A 80 15.02 8.70 -10.51
C GLY A 80 14.92 10.01 -9.71
N THR A 81 14.02 10.08 -8.70
CA THR A 81 13.78 11.26 -7.86
C THR A 81 14.77 11.43 -6.70
N SER A 82 15.86 10.65 -6.65
CA SER A 82 16.93 10.61 -5.62
C SER A 82 16.67 11.49 -4.41
N LYS A 83 15.98 10.93 -3.41
CA LYS A 83 15.63 11.66 -2.18
C LYS A 83 16.82 12.01 -1.30
N LEU A 84 17.99 11.45 -1.61
CA LEU A 84 19.22 11.61 -0.83
C LEU A 84 20.26 12.38 -1.66
N LEU A 85 20.85 13.42 -1.08
CA LEU A 85 21.94 14.19 -1.68
C LEU A 85 23.21 14.03 -0.84
N GLY A 86 24.28 13.55 -1.47
CA GLY A 86 25.62 13.54 -0.92
C GLY A 86 26.35 14.85 -1.24
N VAL A 87 26.88 15.52 -0.22
CA VAL A 87 27.58 16.80 -0.32
C VAL A 87 28.97 16.65 0.26
N LEU A 88 29.98 16.73 -0.59
CA LEU A 88 31.38 16.73 -0.18
C LEU A 88 31.85 18.17 0.02
N ALA A 89 32.17 18.52 1.26
CA ALA A 89 32.65 19.85 1.62
C ALA A 89 34.19 19.92 1.67
N GLN A 90 34.73 21.12 1.89
CA GLN A 90 36.18 21.38 1.97
C GLN A 90 36.93 20.59 3.05
N ASP A 91 36.21 20.10 4.06
CA ASP A 91 36.76 19.47 5.26
C ASP A 91 36.95 17.96 5.09
N GLY A 92 36.70 17.46 3.88
CA GLY A 92 36.88 16.05 3.52
C GLY A 92 35.80 15.13 4.05
N VAL A 93 34.69 15.68 4.58
CA VAL A 93 33.59 14.89 5.14
C VAL A 93 32.39 14.94 4.18
N LEU A 94 31.91 13.75 3.79
CA LEU A 94 30.72 13.61 2.95
C LEU A 94 29.47 13.66 3.82
N ARG A 95 28.60 14.63 3.54
CA ARG A 95 27.37 14.91 4.29
C ARG A 95 26.16 14.45 3.49
N TRP A 96 25.22 13.78 4.12
CA TRP A 96 24.01 13.27 3.48
C TRP A 96 22.81 14.11 3.90
N LEU A 97 22.15 14.71 2.91
CA LEU A 97 20.96 15.53 3.11
C LEU A 97 19.74 14.83 2.52
N ASP A 98 18.61 15.00 3.18
CA ASP A 98 17.31 14.64 2.64
C ASP A 98 16.78 15.77 1.75
N MET A 99 16.35 15.44 0.54
CA MET A 99 15.80 16.39 -0.43
C MET A 99 14.34 16.77 -0.12
N GLU A 100 13.62 16.00 0.69
CA GLU A 100 12.25 16.33 1.10
C GLU A 100 12.25 17.30 2.30
N SER A 101 13.03 16.99 3.34
CA SER A 101 13.10 17.83 4.54
C SER A 101 14.19 18.91 4.51
N TYR A 102 15.14 18.84 3.57
CA TYR A 102 16.35 19.68 3.50
C TYR A 102 17.22 19.64 4.76
N GLN A 103 17.13 18.55 5.53
CA GLN A 103 17.89 18.37 6.76
C GLN A 103 19.10 17.46 6.52
N LEU A 104 20.15 17.71 7.30
CA LEU A 104 21.32 16.84 7.36
C LEU A 104 20.95 15.56 8.11
N LEU A 105 21.03 14.41 7.44
CA LEU A 105 20.70 13.10 7.98
C LEU A 105 21.89 12.46 8.68
N THR A 106 23.03 12.40 8.01
CA THR A 106 24.25 11.76 8.54
C THR A 106 25.52 12.28 7.87
N GLN A 107 26.67 11.91 8.41
CA GLN A 107 27.98 12.25 7.87
C GLN A 107 28.83 10.98 7.75
N THR A 108 29.57 10.87 6.65
CA THR A 108 30.44 9.73 6.35
C THR A 108 31.83 10.26 6.00
N GLY A 109 32.83 9.78 6.74
CA GLY A 109 34.22 10.25 6.67
C GLY A 109 34.71 10.69 8.05
N SER A 110 36.03 10.74 8.22
CA SER A 110 36.71 11.29 9.39
C SER A 110 37.73 12.33 8.90
N HIS A 111 38.08 13.29 9.74
CA HIS A 111 39.12 14.27 9.42
C HIS A 111 40.49 13.61 9.14
N ASP A 112 40.74 12.42 9.71
CA ASP A 112 41.99 11.67 9.50
C ASP A 112 42.09 11.05 8.10
N LEU A 113 40.94 10.81 7.45
CA LEU A 113 40.84 10.26 6.11
C LEU A 113 39.94 11.16 5.25
N ALA A 114 40.40 12.41 5.10
CA ALA A 114 39.70 13.42 4.31
C ALA A 114 39.44 12.93 2.89
N ILE A 115 38.16 12.89 2.49
CA ILE A 115 37.74 12.45 1.17
C ILE A 115 37.99 13.59 0.16
N SER A 116 38.78 13.30 -0.86
CA SER A 116 39.07 14.22 -1.97
C SER A 116 37.98 14.18 -3.04
N HIS A 117 37.51 12.98 -3.38
CA HIS A 117 36.49 12.73 -4.40
C HIS A 117 35.66 11.50 -4.04
N ALA A 118 34.39 11.47 -4.47
CA ALA A 118 33.56 10.29 -4.36
C ALA A 118 32.69 10.07 -5.62
N HIS A 119 32.35 8.82 -5.91
CA HIS A 119 31.49 8.47 -7.03
C HIS A 119 30.60 7.29 -6.68
N SER A 120 29.32 7.39 -7.04
CA SER A 120 28.37 6.31 -6.82
C SER A 120 28.41 5.33 -7.98
N SER A 121 28.25 4.03 -7.68
CA SER A 121 28.05 3.03 -8.72
C SER A 121 26.70 3.25 -9.42
N PRO A 122 26.58 2.93 -10.73
CA PRO A 122 25.33 3.09 -11.49
C PRO A 122 24.15 2.26 -10.96
N ASP A 123 24.45 1.20 -10.22
CA ASP A 123 23.46 0.31 -9.59
C ASP A 123 23.02 0.77 -8.18
N GLY A 124 23.64 1.83 -7.65
CA GLY A 124 23.28 2.42 -6.36
C GLY A 124 23.70 1.62 -5.13
N HIS A 125 24.55 0.61 -5.32
CA HIS A 125 24.95 -0.29 -4.23
C HIS A 125 26.21 0.19 -3.50
N TYR A 126 27.16 0.80 -4.22
CA TYR A 126 28.45 1.17 -3.69
C TYR A 126 28.78 2.63 -3.96
N LEU A 127 29.54 3.23 -3.05
CA LEU A 127 30.15 4.55 -3.22
C LEU A 127 31.66 4.38 -3.05
N ALA A 128 32.41 4.66 -4.13
CA ALA A 128 33.86 4.71 -4.07
C ALA A 128 34.29 6.13 -3.69
N ALA A 129 35.10 6.28 -2.65
CA ALA A 129 35.66 7.54 -2.19
C ALA A 129 37.19 7.43 -2.16
N VAL A 130 37.88 8.46 -2.64
CA VAL A 130 39.35 8.53 -2.64
C VAL A 130 39.78 9.54 -1.58
N SER A 131 40.59 9.12 -0.62
CA SER A 131 41.14 10.01 0.40
C SER A 131 42.30 10.85 -0.14
N GLU A 132 42.60 11.97 0.52
CA GLU A 132 43.78 12.80 0.21
C GLU A 132 45.09 12.03 0.45
N SER A 133 45.09 10.99 1.28
CA SER A 133 46.21 10.06 1.47
C SER A 133 46.38 9.03 0.35
N GLY A 134 45.51 9.04 -0.67
CA GLY A 134 45.55 8.11 -1.81
C GLY A 134 44.89 6.76 -1.54
N SER A 135 44.23 6.57 -0.39
CA SER A 135 43.47 5.35 -0.10
C SER A 135 42.10 5.38 -0.79
N VAL A 136 41.66 4.24 -1.32
CA VAL A 136 40.32 4.08 -1.90
C VAL A 136 39.42 3.37 -0.89
N LEU A 137 38.36 4.06 -0.48
CA LEU A 137 37.37 3.60 0.48
C LEU A 137 36.09 3.24 -0.29
N ILE A 138 35.59 2.02 -0.11
CA ILE A 138 34.33 1.57 -0.71
C ILE A 138 33.28 1.50 0.40
N TYR A 139 32.23 2.31 0.26
CA TYR A 139 31.09 2.31 1.16
C TYR A 139 29.91 1.61 0.51
N GLU A 140 29.21 0.78 1.26
CA GLU A 140 27.92 0.25 0.84
C GLU A 140 26.82 1.27 1.16
N ILE A 141 26.08 1.72 0.16
CA ILE A 141 25.04 2.75 0.30
C ILE A 141 23.90 2.26 1.20
N SER A 142 23.57 0.97 1.15
CA SER A 142 22.60 0.31 2.05
C SER A 142 22.93 0.51 3.53
N LEU A 143 24.22 0.48 3.90
CA LEU A 143 24.65 0.65 5.29
C LEU A 143 24.53 2.10 5.74
N ILE A 144 24.81 3.06 4.85
CA ILE A 144 24.62 4.49 5.11
C ILE A 144 23.13 4.77 5.35
N LEU A 145 22.25 4.23 4.50
CA LEU A 145 20.79 4.33 4.65
C LEU A 145 20.28 3.68 5.94
N ARG A 146 20.84 2.53 6.34
CA ARG A 146 20.49 1.90 7.63
C ARG A 146 20.91 2.76 8.81
N LYS A 147 22.09 3.40 8.77
CA LYS A 147 22.53 4.33 9.82
C LYS A 147 21.58 5.52 9.94
N ILE A 148 21.16 6.09 8.81
CA ILE A 148 20.15 7.16 8.76
C ILE A 148 18.84 6.73 9.44
N ASN A 149 18.36 5.52 9.13
CA ASN A 149 17.11 4.99 9.70
C ASN A 149 17.21 4.59 11.18
N GLN A 150 18.43 4.31 11.68
CA GLN A 150 18.69 3.95 13.07
C GLN A 150 18.94 5.18 13.97
N SER A 151 19.44 6.28 13.42
CA SER A 151 19.60 7.55 14.14
C SER A 151 18.28 8.34 14.20
N GLY A 152 17.23 7.73 14.74
CA GLY A 152 15.95 8.37 15.01
C GLY A 152 15.94 9.06 16.37
N VAL A 153 16.56 10.24 16.50
CA VAL A 153 16.28 11.21 17.58
C VAL A 153 16.30 12.63 16.98
N PRO A 154 15.28 13.48 17.22
CA PRO A 154 15.09 14.72 16.48
C PRO A 154 15.82 15.89 17.15
N VAL A 155 16.67 16.64 16.44
CA VAL A 155 17.09 17.98 16.91
C VAL A 155 17.39 18.93 15.75
N VAL A 156 16.56 19.96 15.65
CA VAL A 156 16.83 21.42 15.57
C VAL A 156 15.80 22.06 14.62
N LYS A 157 14.87 22.81 15.21
CA LYS A 157 14.01 23.76 14.49
C LYS A 157 14.90 24.83 13.84
N ALA A 158 14.94 24.86 12.51
CA ALA A 158 15.39 26.04 11.79
C ALA A 158 14.23 27.05 11.71
N LYS A 159 14.48 28.27 12.22
CA LYS A 159 13.61 29.44 12.18
C LYS A 159 13.15 29.72 10.75
N MET A 160 11.83 29.81 10.54
CA MET A 160 11.26 30.48 9.37
C MET A 160 11.60 31.98 9.45
N CYS A 161 12.23 32.52 8.42
CA CYS A 161 12.25 33.95 8.19
C CYS A 161 10.95 34.32 7.45
N GLY A 162 9.89 34.56 8.22
CA GLY A 162 8.68 35.22 7.76
C GLY A 162 8.87 36.73 7.81
N LYS A 163 8.27 37.42 6.85
CA LYS A 163 8.21 38.88 6.74
C LYS A 163 7.78 39.52 8.08
N GLU A 164 8.64 40.36 8.65
CA GLU A 164 8.26 41.26 9.74
C GLU A 164 7.84 42.60 9.13
N ASN A 165 6.60 43.00 9.42
CA ASN A 165 6.13 44.36 9.29
C ASN A 165 6.66 45.20 10.47
N ASP A 166 7.12 46.40 10.10
CA ASP A 166 7.21 47.64 10.88
C ASP A 166 7.00 47.57 12.40
N SER A 167 8.08 47.85 13.14
CA SER A 167 8.06 48.89 14.17
C SER A 167 9.48 49.21 14.65
N VAL A 168 9.93 50.41 14.32
CA VAL A 168 11.16 51.03 14.82
C VAL A 168 10.92 51.57 16.23
N PRO A 169 11.92 51.53 17.12
CA PRO A 169 12.35 52.77 17.76
C PRO A 169 13.89 52.94 17.74
N PRO A 170 14.40 54.16 18.04
CA PRO A 170 15.34 54.82 17.14
C PRO A 170 16.74 55.07 17.73
N ASN A 171 17.62 55.59 16.85
CA ASN A 171 18.68 56.58 17.13
C ASN A 171 19.90 56.08 17.94
N LYS A 172 21.16 56.44 17.69
CA LYS A 172 21.89 57.48 16.93
C LYS A 172 23.28 56.88 16.71
N SER A 173 24.01 57.11 15.62
CA SER A 173 24.87 58.28 15.39
C SER A 173 25.70 57.97 14.14
N ARG A 174 25.75 58.86 13.14
CA ARG A 174 26.91 59.73 12.78
C ARG A 174 28.22 58.94 12.68
N GLU A 175 29.03 58.96 11.63
CA GLU A 175 29.51 60.00 10.71
C GLU A 175 30.74 59.30 10.08
N LEU A 176 31.14 59.35 8.80
CA LEU A 176 31.69 60.43 7.99
C LEU A 176 32.32 59.72 6.77
N ALA A 177 31.92 60.11 5.56
CA ALA A 177 32.76 60.80 4.58
C ALA A 177 34.12 60.16 4.23
N ARG A 178 34.31 59.81 2.95
CA ARG A 178 35.01 60.69 2.00
C ARG A 178 35.02 60.15 0.58
N ALA A 179 34.64 61.03 -0.33
CA ALA A 179 34.79 60.92 -1.77
C ALA A 179 36.22 61.21 -2.24
N ARG A 180 36.61 60.59 -3.36
CA ARG A 180 37.49 61.08 -4.46
C ARG A 180 37.66 59.87 -5.41
N LYS A 181 37.10 59.80 -6.62
CA LYS A 181 37.12 60.67 -7.81
C LYS A 181 38.53 60.94 -8.34
N ARG A 182 38.93 60.21 -9.39
CA ARG A 182 39.56 60.68 -10.66
C ARG A 182 39.78 59.45 -11.56
N ARG A 183 39.14 59.40 -12.76
CA ARG A 183 39.60 59.92 -14.08
C ARG A 183 40.82 59.14 -14.60
N ASN A 184 41.00 58.78 -15.87
CA ASN A 184 40.35 58.95 -17.18
C ASN A 184 41.06 57.94 -18.11
N GLY A 185 40.41 57.34 -19.10
CA GLY A 185 40.45 57.79 -20.51
C GLY A 185 40.51 56.52 -21.39
N ALA A 186 39.61 56.30 -22.35
CA ALA A 186 39.55 56.92 -23.69
C ALA A 186 40.67 56.33 -24.60
N ASP A 187 40.49 55.88 -25.84
CA ASP A 187 39.36 55.87 -26.79
C ASP A 187 39.85 55.17 -28.10
N ARG A 188 38.94 55.03 -29.09
CA ARG A 188 39.04 54.61 -30.51
C ARG A 188 38.68 53.13 -30.77
N GLY A 189 37.54 52.75 -31.36
CA GLY A 189 36.66 53.41 -32.36
C GLY A 189 37.16 53.09 -33.78
N GLN A 190 36.38 52.66 -34.79
CA GLN A 190 34.94 52.55 -35.06
C GLN A 190 34.75 51.60 -36.28
N HIS A 191 33.58 50.97 -36.43
CA HIS A 191 32.72 51.20 -37.61
C HIS A 191 31.32 50.63 -37.38
N THR A 192 30.34 51.52 -37.48
CA THR A 192 28.90 51.37 -37.32
C THR A 192 28.19 51.06 -38.65
N SER A 193 27.04 50.39 -38.60
CA SER A 193 25.93 50.65 -39.53
C SER A 193 24.60 50.56 -38.78
N LEU A 194 23.74 51.53 -39.10
CA LEU A 194 22.54 51.94 -38.39
C LEU A 194 21.26 51.23 -38.89
N TYR A 195 20.20 51.47 -38.11
CA TYR A 195 18.76 51.46 -38.44
C TYR A 195 17.93 50.16 -38.26
N LYS A 196 17.10 50.20 -37.20
CA LYS A 196 15.69 49.71 -37.16
C LYS A 196 14.78 50.71 -37.94
N PRO A 197 13.46 50.51 -38.16
CA PRO A 197 12.54 49.39 -37.82
C PRO A 197 11.55 49.01 -38.97
N ALA A 198 10.72 47.97 -38.79
CA ALA A 198 9.35 47.95 -39.33
C ALA A 198 8.46 46.90 -38.62
N ILE A 199 7.28 47.37 -38.20
CA ILE A 199 6.15 46.66 -37.61
C ILE A 199 5.29 46.07 -38.75
N LEU A 200 4.67 44.90 -38.59
CA LEU A 200 3.44 44.50 -39.29
C LEU A 200 2.72 43.33 -38.56
N GLN A 201 1.39 43.33 -38.68
CA GLN A 201 0.32 42.72 -37.87
C GLN A 201 0.09 41.19 -38.07
N PRO A 202 -0.72 40.52 -37.21
CA PRO A 202 -1.02 39.07 -37.27
C PRO A 202 -2.19 38.77 -38.24
N PRO A 203 -2.30 37.56 -38.84
CA PRO A 203 -3.29 36.53 -38.40
C PRO A 203 -2.94 35.08 -38.89
N PRO A 204 -3.82 34.05 -38.90
CA PRO A 204 -5.05 33.76 -38.13
C PRO A 204 -5.00 32.39 -37.40
N ALA A 205 -6.04 32.13 -36.60
CA ALA A 205 -6.31 30.86 -35.93
C ALA A 205 -6.62 29.71 -36.90
N HIS A 206 -6.06 28.52 -36.63
CA HIS A 206 -6.60 27.25 -37.09
C HIS A 206 -6.64 26.23 -35.94
N SER A 207 -7.88 25.81 -35.65
CA SER A 207 -8.38 24.54 -35.07
C SER A 207 -7.38 23.61 -34.38
N GLY A 208 -7.70 23.33 -33.11
CA GLY A 208 -6.91 22.49 -32.22
C GLY A 208 -6.84 21.02 -32.62
N GLU A 209 -5.63 20.49 -32.46
CA GLU A 209 -5.38 19.14 -31.95
C GLU A 209 -4.30 19.29 -30.88
N THR A 210 -4.71 19.36 -29.62
CA THR A 210 -3.81 19.25 -28.47
C THR A 210 -3.33 17.80 -28.43
N ARG A 211 -2.25 17.50 -29.15
CA ARG A 211 -1.38 16.37 -28.83
C ARG A 211 -0.71 16.69 -27.49
N GLU A 212 -1.42 16.41 -26.41
CA GLU A 212 -0.83 16.38 -25.08
C GLU A 212 0.21 15.26 -25.02
N VAL A 213 1.44 15.69 -24.74
CA VAL A 213 2.65 14.90 -24.68
C VAL A 213 2.62 14.03 -23.42
N LEU A 214 2.13 12.79 -23.56
CA LEU A 214 2.36 11.70 -22.61
C LEU A 214 3.29 10.68 -23.29
N GLY A 215 4.60 10.87 -23.12
CA GLY A 215 5.61 9.93 -23.61
C GLY A 215 6.90 10.03 -22.80
N GLY A 216 7.31 8.95 -22.14
CA GLY A 216 8.62 8.92 -21.51
C GLY A 216 8.97 7.80 -20.52
N ALA A 217 8.09 6.85 -20.18
CA ALA A 217 8.58 5.61 -19.58
C ALA A 217 9.21 4.78 -20.71
N ARG A 218 10.54 4.60 -20.71
CA ARG A 218 11.21 3.65 -21.61
C ARG A 218 10.58 2.27 -21.37
N GLU A 219 9.68 1.85 -22.25
CA GLU A 219 9.11 0.51 -22.23
C GLU A 219 10.28 -0.49 -22.31
N LEU A 220 10.38 -1.37 -21.32
CA LEU A 220 11.36 -2.44 -21.33
C LEU A 220 11.06 -3.34 -22.52
N ASP A 221 12.04 -3.54 -23.39
CA ASP A 221 11.91 -4.41 -24.56
C ASP A 221 11.62 -5.85 -24.11
N GLN A 222 10.41 -6.32 -24.39
CA GLN A 222 9.93 -7.66 -24.03
C GLN A 222 10.88 -8.75 -24.55
N ARG A 223 11.50 -8.57 -25.73
CA ARG A 223 12.42 -9.56 -26.29
C ARG A 223 13.68 -9.70 -25.45
N LYS A 224 14.19 -8.59 -24.92
CA LYS A 224 15.36 -8.60 -24.01
C LYS A 224 15.01 -9.21 -22.67
N LEU A 225 13.81 -8.92 -22.14
CA LEU A 225 13.33 -9.54 -20.90
C LEU A 225 13.20 -11.07 -21.05
N VAL A 226 12.61 -11.54 -22.15
CA VAL A 226 12.51 -12.98 -22.46
C VAL A 226 13.91 -13.60 -22.59
N ALA A 227 14.88 -12.92 -23.21
CA ALA A 227 16.26 -13.41 -23.30
C ALA A 227 16.94 -13.54 -21.93
N VAL A 228 16.79 -12.54 -21.05
CA VAL A 228 17.25 -12.60 -19.66
C VAL A 228 16.59 -13.76 -18.93
N LEU A 229 15.28 -13.92 -19.07
CA LEU A 229 14.53 -14.99 -18.44
C LEU A 229 14.99 -16.38 -18.91
N LYS A 230 15.26 -16.55 -20.21
CA LYS A 230 15.80 -17.81 -20.75
C LYS A 230 17.22 -18.09 -20.26
N ALA A 231 18.05 -17.05 -20.07
CA ALA A 231 19.43 -17.20 -19.62
C ALA A 231 19.54 -17.53 -18.12
N TYR A 232 18.75 -16.88 -17.27
CA TYR A 232 18.85 -16.98 -15.82
C TYR A 232 17.74 -17.83 -15.17
N GLY A 233 16.65 -18.13 -15.90
CA GLY A 233 15.52 -18.94 -15.42
C GLY A 233 14.57 -18.23 -14.45
N GLU A 234 14.85 -16.99 -14.07
CA GLU A 234 13.97 -16.14 -13.26
C GLU A 234 14.34 -14.65 -13.41
N TYR A 235 13.38 -13.76 -13.10
CA TYR A 235 13.69 -12.34 -12.98
C TYR A 235 14.28 -11.99 -11.61
N PRO A 236 15.21 -11.03 -11.52
CA PRO A 236 15.74 -10.60 -10.23
C PRO A 236 14.62 -10.09 -9.30
N ALA A 237 14.57 -10.62 -8.07
CA ALA A 237 13.49 -10.34 -7.12
C ALA A 237 13.25 -8.84 -6.85
N LYS A 238 14.33 -8.05 -6.90
CA LYS A 238 14.33 -6.60 -6.73
C LYS A 238 13.54 -5.86 -7.81
N TYR A 239 13.58 -6.34 -9.06
CA TYR A 239 12.96 -5.69 -10.22
C TYR A 239 11.68 -6.38 -10.70
N ARG A 240 11.37 -7.58 -10.18
CA ARG A 240 10.21 -8.39 -10.61
C ARG A 240 8.90 -7.61 -10.67
N ALA A 241 8.59 -6.83 -9.64
CA ALA A 241 7.36 -6.02 -9.60
C ALA A 241 7.27 -5.00 -10.75
N PHE A 242 8.39 -4.37 -11.09
CA PHE A 242 8.49 -3.42 -12.19
C PHE A 242 8.43 -4.13 -13.55
N ILE A 243 9.13 -5.26 -13.67
CA ILE A 243 9.12 -6.09 -14.88
C ILE A 243 7.70 -6.58 -15.19
N TRP A 244 6.98 -7.14 -14.20
CA TRP A 244 5.59 -7.58 -14.39
C TRP A 244 4.66 -6.43 -14.76
N ARG A 245 4.82 -5.26 -14.12
CA ARG A 245 4.07 -4.05 -14.51
C ARG A 245 4.31 -3.67 -15.97
N SER A 246 5.55 -3.78 -16.45
CA SER A 246 5.92 -3.48 -17.84
C SER A 246 5.39 -4.53 -18.81
N LEU A 247 5.54 -5.82 -18.49
CA LEU A 247 5.07 -6.94 -19.33
C LEU A 247 3.54 -6.90 -19.50
N LEU A 248 2.82 -6.58 -18.42
CA LEU A 248 1.36 -6.48 -18.42
C LEU A 248 0.84 -5.13 -18.95
N GLN A 249 1.74 -4.17 -19.22
CA GLN A 249 1.40 -2.83 -19.72
C GLN A 249 0.32 -2.13 -18.87
N LEU A 250 0.48 -2.16 -17.54
CA LEU A 250 -0.54 -1.65 -16.62
C LEU A 250 -0.76 -0.13 -16.79
N PRO A 251 -2.01 0.34 -16.97
CA PRO A 251 -2.30 1.70 -17.42
C PRO A 251 -2.14 2.78 -16.34
N GLY A 252 -2.21 2.45 -15.04
CA GLY A 252 -2.15 3.44 -13.97
C GLY A 252 -3.39 4.33 -13.86
N ASN A 253 -4.58 3.75 -13.95
CA ASN A 253 -5.89 4.40 -13.90
C ASN A 253 -6.27 4.82 -12.46
N HIS A 254 -5.62 5.85 -11.94
CA HIS A 254 -5.82 6.34 -10.57
C HIS A 254 -7.27 6.76 -10.31
N ALA A 255 -7.87 7.56 -11.20
CA ALA A 255 -9.24 8.07 -11.01
C ALA A 255 -10.28 6.95 -11.00
N SER A 256 -10.22 6.02 -11.97
CA SER A 256 -11.16 4.90 -12.05
C SER A 256 -11.03 3.97 -10.84
N TYR A 257 -9.80 3.72 -10.37
CA TYR A 257 -9.56 2.92 -9.18
C TYR A 257 -10.09 3.59 -7.91
N SER A 258 -9.85 4.89 -7.74
CA SER A 258 -10.37 5.65 -6.59
C SER A 258 -11.90 5.58 -6.53
N SER A 259 -12.60 5.70 -7.67
CA SER A 259 -14.06 5.57 -7.72
C SER A 259 -14.56 4.19 -7.25
N LEU A 260 -13.83 3.11 -7.53
CA LEU A 260 -14.16 1.77 -7.01
C LEU A 260 -13.91 1.68 -5.50
N MET A 261 -12.85 2.31 -5.00
CA MET A 261 -12.49 2.31 -3.59
C MET A 261 -13.45 3.14 -2.73
N GLU A 262 -13.99 4.24 -3.27
CA GLU A 262 -14.99 5.09 -2.60
C GLU A 262 -16.29 4.34 -2.26
N ARG A 263 -16.62 3.27 -3.00
CA ARG A 263 -17.79 2.41 -2.72
C ARG A 263 -17.64 1.55 -1.46
N GLY A 264 -16.44 1.49 -0.88
CA GLY A 264 -16.17 0.77 0.36
C GLY A 264 -16.25 -0.77 0.22
N THR A 265 -16.36 -1.45 1.37
CA THR A 265 -16.38 -2.92 1.43
C THR A 265 -17.67 -3.47 0.83
N HIS A 266 -17.55 -4.37 -0.14
CA HIS A 266 -18.69 -5.04 -0.75
C HIS A 266 -19.32 -6.07 0.22
N SER A 267 -20.63 -6.22 0.21
CA SER A 267 -21.39 -7.09 1.13
C SER A 267 -20.87 -8.53 1.13
N ALA A 268 -20.56 -9.08 -0.06
CA ALA A 268 -19.97 -10.41 -0.24
C ALA A 268 -18.69 -10.66 0.58
N TYR A 269 -17.92 -9.62 0.89
CA TYR A 269 -16.64 -9.73 1.60
C TYR A 269 -16.65 -9.08 2.98
N ALA A 270 -17.79 -8.62 3.49
CA ALA A 270 -17.89 -8.05 4.83
C ALA A 270 -17.34 -9.01 5.90
N ASN A 271 -17.65 -10.30 5.77
CA ASN A 271 -17.24 -11.36 6.69
C ASN A 271 -16.08 -12.24 6.15
N LEU A 272 -15.23 -11.69 5.28
CA LEU A 272 -14.13 -12.45 4.64
C LEU A 272 -13.24 -13.18 5.65
N HIS A 273 -12.97 -12.58 6.81
CA HIS A 273 -12.13 -13.17 7.86
C HIS A 273 -12.66 -14.50 8.43
N ARG A 274 -13.97 -14.77 8.30
CA ARG A 274 -14.59 -16.05 8.73
C ARG A 274 -14.42 -17.14 7.68
N VAL A 275 -14.56 -16.76 6.40
CA VAL A 275 -14.53 -17.69 5.26
C VAL A 275 -13.09 -17.99 4.82
N TYR A 276 -12.21 -17.00 4.88
CA TYR A 276 -10.81 -17.10 4.49
C TYR A 276 -9.91 -16.47 5.57
N PRO A 277 -9.61 -17.20 6.66
CA PRO A 277 -8.88 -16.67 7.80
C PRO A 277 -7.39 -16.43 7.48
N ILE A 278 -6.95 -15.18 7.62
CA ILE A 278 -5.54 -14.77 7.38
C ILE A 278 -4.91 -14.31 8.69
N ARG A 279 -3.74 -14.86 9.03
CA ARG A 279 -3.00 -14.49 10.26
C ARG A 279 -2.64 -13.00 10.32
N SER A 280 -2.27 -12.40 9.19
CA SER A 280 -1.91 -10.98 9.10
C SER A 280 -3.14 -10.10 8.86
N GLN A 281 -3.49 -9.29 9.87
CA GLN A 281 -4.61 -8.35 9.78
C GLN A 281 -4.42 -7.26 8.71
N ARG A 282 -3.17 -6.83 8.47
CA ARG A 282 -2.86 -5.88 7.39
C ARG A 282 -3.16 -6.51 6.04
N LEU A 283 -2.68 -7.73 5.81
CA LEU A 283 -2.87 -8.44 4.55
C LEU A 283 -4.35 -8.79 4.32
N GLY A 284 -5.07 -9.20 5.38
CA GLY A 284 -6.51 -9.45 5.32
C GLY A 284 -7.30 -8.21 4.88
N ARG A 285 -6.98 -7.02 5.40
CA ARG A 285 -7.59 -5.76 4.96
C ARG A 285 -7.28 -5.41 3.50
N VAL A 286 -6.05 -5.63 3.05
CA VAL A 286 -5.68 -5.38 1.64
C VAL A 286 -6.40 -6.35 0.70
N LEU A 287 -6.51 -7.63 1.08
CA LEU A 287 -7.27 -8.62 0.32
C LEU A 287 -8.76 -8.25 0.25
N GLN A 288 -9.38 -7.91 1.38
CA GLN A 288 -10.79 -7.52 1.44
C GLN A 288 -11.10 -6.31 0.54
N ARG A 289 -10.21 -5.31 0.54
CA ARG A 289 -10.32 -4.14 -0.35
C ARG A 289 -10.17 -4.51 -1.82
N SER A 290 -9.19 -5.35 -2.14
CA SER A 290 -8.94 -5.80 -3.53
C SER A 290 -10.14 -6.59 -4.08
N LEU A 291 -10.66 -7.54 -3.29
CA LEU A 291 -11.86 -8.30 -3.62
C LEU A 291 -13.10 -7.42 -3.74
N SER A 292 -13.28 -6.46 -2.82
CA SER A 292 -14.41 -5.51 -2.90
C SER A 292 -14.34 -4.65 -4.15
N ALA A 293 -13.16 -4.14 -4.51
CA ALA A 293 -12.97 -3.39 -5.75
C ALA A 293 -13.29 -4.23 -7.00
N LEU A 294 -12.90 -5.52 -7.01
CA LEU A 294 -13.27 -6.45 -8.09
C LEU A 294 -14.80 -6.66 -8.15
N ALA A 295 -15.45 -6.95 -7.02
CA ALA A 295 -16.92 -7.10 -6.97
C ALA A 295 -17.67 -5.84 -7.44
N HIS A 296 -17.17 -4.65 -7.11
CA HIS A 296 -17.73 -3.39 -7.59
C HIS A 296 -17.48 -3.15 -9.08
N TRP A 297 -16.41 -3.71 -9.63
CA TRP A 297 -16.09 -3.64 -11.06
C TRP A 297 -16.96 -4.60 -11.87
N SER A 298 -17.20 -5.83 -11.38
CA SER A 298 -18.12 -6.77 -11.98
C SER A 298 -18.78 -7.70 -10.95
N PRO A 299 -20.11 -7.90 -11.00
CA PRO A 299 -20.84 -8.65 -9.99
C PRO A 299 -20.47 -10.13 -9.91
N ILE A 300 -19.99 -10.74 -11.00
CA ILE A 300 -19.54 -12.14 -11.00
C ILE A 300 -18.47 -12.41 -9.95
N PHE A 301 -17.59 -11.43 -9.70
CA PHE A 301 -16.53 -11.59 -8.73
C PHE A 301 -17.07 -11.70 -7.31
N ALA A 302 -18.16 -10.99 -6.99
CA ALA A 302 -18.85 -11.14 -5.71
C ALA A 302 -19.42 -12.55 -5.52
N GLU A 303 -19.85 -13.21 -6.59
CA GLU A 303 -20.45 -14.55 -6.56
C GLU A 303 -19.42 -15.69 -6.60
N THR A 304 -18.15 -15.40 -6.85
CA THR A 304 -17.12 -16.43 -7.11
C THR A 304 -16.47 -16.93 -5.82
N PRO A 305 -16.73 -18.16 -5.34
CA PRO A 305 -16.26 -18.62 -4.02
C PRO A 305 -14.75 -18.85 -3.94
N TYR A 306 -14.14 -19.31 -5.04
CA TYR A 306 -12.69 -19.57 -5.12
C TYR A 306 -11.86 -18.30 -5.37
N LEU A 307 -12.48 -17.14 -5.58
CA LEU A 307 -11.78 -15.89 -5.92
C LEU A 307 -10.77 -15.46 -4.85
N PRO A 308 -11.02 -15.55 -3.53
CA PRO A 308 -10.03 -15.21 -2.52
C PRO A 308 -8.74 -16.02 -2.66
N GLY A 309 -8.85 -17.33 -2.89
CA GLY A 309 -7.70 -18.21 -3.15
C GLY A 309 -6.96 -17.86 -4.43
N LEU A 310 -7.70 -17.57 -5.50
CA LEU A 310 -7.16 -17.17 -6.81
C LEU A 310 -6.29 -15.89 -6.72
N VAL A 311 -6.78 -14.86 -6.03
CA VAL A 311 -6.13 -13.54 -6.04
C VAL A 311 -5.11 -13.35 -4.91
N PHE A 312 -5.21 -14.14 -3.83
CA PHE A 312 -4.37 -13.99 -2.65
C PHE A 312 -2.85 -14.00 -2.92
N PRO A 313 -2.30 -14.89 -3.77
CA PRO A 313 -0.87 -14.90 -4.08
C PRO A 313 -0.37 -13.57 -4.65
N PHE A 314 -1.14 -12.96 -5.54
CA PHE A 314 -0.83 -11.66 -6.15
C PHE A 314 -0.94 -10.50 -5.13
N VAL A 315 -2.00 -10.51 -4.32
CA VAL A 315 -2.19 -9.50 -3.25
C VAL A 315 -1.04 -9.55 -2.25
N LYS A 316 -0.60 -10.75 -1.87
CA LYS A 316 0.53 -10.96 -0.96
C LYS A 316 1.84 -10.43 -1.54
N MET A 317 2.01 -10.48 -2.86
CA MET A 317 3.16 -9.93 -3.58
C MET A 317 3.17 -8.40 -3.62
N PHE A 318 2.03 -7.78 -3.96
CA PHE A 318 1.94 -6.34 -4.23
C PHE A 318 1.24 -5.52 -3.13
N GLN A 319 1.22 -6.02 -1.88
CA GLN A 319 0.49 -5.39 -0.75
C GLN A 319 0.83 -3.92 -0.45
N ASN A 320 1.94 -3.38 -0.95
CA ASN A 320 2.34 -1.99 -0.77
C ASN A 320 1.73 -1.04 -1.82
N ASN A 321 1.28 -1.55 -2.97
CA ASN A 321 0.70 -0.75 -4.04
C ASN A 321 -0.64 -1.36 -4.51
N GLN A 322 -1.73 -0.87 -3.92
CA GLN A 322 -3.08 -1.43 -4.13
C GLN A 322 -3.60 -1.19 -5.56
N LEU A 323 -3.27 -0.05 -6.17
CA LEU A 323 -3.61 0.23 -7.57
C LEU A 323 -2.97 -0.78 -8.51
N VAL A 324 -1.64 -0.97 -8.40
CA VAL A 324 -0.92 -1.93 -9.25
C VAL A 324 -1.42 -3.36 -8.99
N THR A 325 -1.72 -3.70 -7.73
CA THR A 325 -2.31 -5.00 -7.39
C THR A 325 -3.65 -5.19 -8.11
N PHE A 326 -4.53 -4.20 -8.04
CA PHE A 326 -5.84 -4.26 -8.70
C PHE A 326 -5.71 -4.36 -10.21
N GLU A 327 -4.89 -3.53 -10.85
CA GLU A 327 -4.70 -3.56 -12.30
C GLU A 327 -4.06 -4.87 -12.78
N LEU A 328 -3.12 -5.42 -12.02
CA LEU A 328 -2.57 -6.74 -12.29
C LEU A 328 -3.66 -7.82 -12.23
N LEU A 329 -4.48 -7.82 -11.18
CA LEU A 329 -5.59 -8.75 -11.03
C LEU A 329 -6.62 -8.60 -12.17
N ALA A 330 -6.99 -7.37 -12.50
CA ALA A 330 -7.92 -7.07 -13.59
C ALA A 330 -7.36 -7.52 -14.94
N THR A 331 -6.07 -7.30 -15.21
CA THR A 331 -5.39 -7.78 -16.43
C THR A 331 -5.35 -9.30 -16.47
N PHE A 332 -5.02 -9.94 -15.34
CA PHE A 332 -5.01 -11.40 -15.22
C PHE A 332 -6.40 -11.98 -15.51
N LEU A 333 -7.44 -11.45 -14.87
CA LEU A 333 -8.82 -11.92 -15.02
C LEU A 333 -9.35 -11.72 -16.45
N THR A 334 -8.98 -10.62 -17.11
CA THR A 334 -9.40 -10.28 -18.49
C THR A 334 -8.61 -10.94 -19.60
N ASN A 335 -7.54 -11.69 -19.28
CA ASN A 335 -6.71 -12.36 -20.30
C ASN A 335 -6.59 -13.87 -20.04
N TRP A 336 -6.25 -14.28 -18.81
CA TRP A 336 -6.11 -15.70 -18.46
C TRP A 336 -7.43 -16.32 -17.98
N CYS A 337 -8.32 -15.52 -17.38
CA CYS A 337 -9.59 -16.00 -16.84
C CYS A 337 -10.82 -15.64 -17.68
N VAL A 338 -10.64 -15.25 -18.95
CA VAL A 338 -11.72 -14.76 -19.83
C VAL A 338 -12.87 -15.76 -19.93
N ASN A 339 -12.54 -17.04 -20.14
CA ASN A 339 -13.51 -18.12 -20.33
C ASN A 339 -13.78 -18.91 -19.03
N TRP A 340 -13.33 -18.41 -17.88
CA TRP A 340 -13.48 -19.13 -16.61
C TRP A 340 -14.94 -19.18 -16.15
N PHE A 341 -15.72 -18.20 -16.57
CA PHE A 341 -17.07 -17.96 -16.07
C PHE A 341 -18.17 -18.32 -17.08
N ASP A 342 -17.81 -18.87 -18.26
CA ASP A 342 -18.79 -19.20 -19.32
C ASP A 342 -19.85 -20.21 -18.83
N TYR A 343 -19.44 -21.15 -17.96
CA TYR A 343 -20.30 -22.18 -17.38
C TYR A 343 -20.57 -21.96 -15.87
N PHE A 344 -20.35 -20.74 -15.36
CA PHE A 344 -20.49 -20.45 -13.93
C PHE A 344 -21.88 -20.90 -13.40
N PRO A 345 -21.94 -21.59 -12.23
CA PRO A 345 -20.89 -21.77 -11.21
C PRO A 345 -19.91 -22.92 -11.46
N ASN A 346 -20.08 -23.67 -12.55
CA ASN A 346 -19.19 -24.79 -12.86
C ASN A 346 -17.80 -24.30 -13.31
N PRO A 347 -16.75 -25.10 -13.09
CA PRO A 347 -15.42 -24.86 -13.63
C PRO A 347 -15.43 -24.68 -15.16
N PRO A 348 -14.40 -24.04 -15.74
CA PRO A 348 -14.34 -23.82 -17.18
C PRO A 348 -14.01 -25.08 -17.95
N LEU A 349 -15.06 -25.84 -18.30
CA LEU A 349 -14.97 -27.10 -19.02
C LEU A 349 -14.13 -26.99 -20.31
N ASN A 350 -14.26 -25.89 -21.06
CA ASN A 350 -13.49 -25.66 -22.29
C ASN A 350 -11.98 -25.62 -22.03
N LEU A 351 -11.54 -24.97 -20.94
CA LEU A 351 -10.12 -24.87 -20.61
C LEU A 351 -9.58 -26.17 -20.02
N LEU A 352 -10.40 -26.85 -19.21
CA LEU A 352 -10.06 -28.17 -18.67
C LEU A 352 -9.92 -29.22 -19.79
N ALA A 353 -10.79 -29.17 -20.80
CA ALA A 353 -10.69 -30.03 -21.98
C ALA A 353 -9.40 -29.76 -22.79
N VAL A 354 -8.96 -28.51 -22.89
CA VAL A 354 -7.68 -28.19 -23.56
C VAL A 354 -6.49 -28.76 -22.77
N VAL A 355 -6.49 -28.64 -21.44
CA VAL A 355 -5.44 -29.26 -20.60
C VAL A 355 -5.46 -30.78 -20.76
N GLU A 356 -6.65 -31.40 -20.76
CA GLU A 356 -6.81 -32.84 -20.96
C GLU A 356 -6.34 -33.30 -22.34
N ASN A 357 -6.62 -32.54 -23.41
CA ASN A 357 -6.11 -32.81 -24.76
C ASN A 357 -4.59 -32.69 -24.84
N CYS A 358 -3.99 -31.70 -24.17
CA CYS A 358 -2.55 -31.57 -24.07
C CYS A 358 -1.95 -32.77 -23.31
N LEU A 359 -2.59 -33.20 -22.23
CA LEU A 359 -2.19 -34.37 -21.46
C LEU A 359 -2.30 -35.66 -22.30
N ALA A 360 -3.38 -35.82 -23.05
CA ALA A 360 -3.59 -36.94 -23.97
C ALA A 360 -2.45 -37.07 -25.00
N HIS A 361 -1.94 -35.95 -25.48
CA HIS A 361 -0.91 -35.90 -26.50
C HIS A 361 0.50 -36.16 -25.92
N HIS A 362 0.83 -35.54 -24.78
CA HIS A 362 2.19 -35.60 -24.21
C HIS A 362 2.41 -36.75 -23.23
N ASP A 363 1.35 -37.23 -22.58
CA ASP A 363 1.40 -38.30 -21.58
C ASP A 363 0.11 -39.14 -21.58
N PRO A 364 -0.10 -39.94 -22.64
CA PRO A 364 -1.31 -40.76 -22.78
C PRO A 364 -1.42 -41.82 -21.69
N SER A 365 -0.30 -42.27 -21.12
CA SER A 365 -0.25 -43.26 -20.03
C SER A 365 -0.92 -42.71 -18.78
N LEU A 366 -0.54 -41.49 -18.36
CA LEU A 366 -1.18 -40.83 -17.21
C LEU A 366 -2.67 -40.60 -17.47
N LEU A 367 -3.04 -40.09 -18.65
CA LEU A 367 -4.46 -39.85 -18.95
C LEU A 367 -5.28 -41.15 -18.91
N GLN A 368 -4.76 -42.24 -19.49
CA GLN A 368 -5.43 -43.54 -19.47
C GLN A 368 -5.65 -44.06 -18.05
N HIS A 369 -4.65 -43.90 -17.17
CA HIS A 369 -4.76 -44.20 -15.75
C HIS A 369 -5.89 -43.41 -15.09
N LEU A 370 -5.92 -42.09 -15.28
CA LEU A 370 -6.96 -41.21 -14.71
C LEU A 370 -8.36 -41.60 -15.17
N ILE A 371 -8.52 -41.89 -16.47
CA ILE A 371 -9.80 -42.35 -17.05
C ILE A 371 -10.23 -43.68 -16.42
N SER A 372 -9.31 -44.63 -16.27
CA SER A 372 -9.60 -45.95 -15.69
C SER A 372 -10.12 -45.89 -14.24
N HIS A 373 -9.76 -44.82 -13.52
CA HIS A 373 -10.18 -44.55 -12.15
C HIS A 373 -11.35 -43.54 -12.04
N ASN A 374 -12.00 -43.18 -13.16
CA ASN A 374 -13.08 -42.18 -13.22
C ASN A 374 -12.68 -40.78 -12.68
N ILE A 375 -11.43 -40.39 -12.91
CA ILE A 375 -10.89 -39.10 -12.45
C ILE A 375 -10.90 -38.12 -13.62
N THR A 376 -11.74 -37.10 -13.52
CA THR A 376 -11.88 -36.06 -14.57
C THR A 376 -10.91 -34.91 -14.36
N SER A 377 -10.69 -34.09 -15.41
CA SER A 377 -9.90 -32.84 -15.36
C SER A 377 -10.34 -31.85 -14.28
N HIS A 378 -11.57 -31.93 -13.80
CA HIS A 378 -12.02 -31.19 -12.62
C HIS A 378 -11.23 -31.54 -11.35
N HIS A 379 -10.79 -32.79 -11.19
CA HIS A 379 -10.12 -33.24 -9.97
C HIS A 379 -8.63 -32.91 -9.98
N TYR A 380 -7.97 -33.02 -11.14
CA TYR A 380 -6.51 -32.87 -11.21
C TYR A 380 -6.04 -31.51 -11.76
N ALA A 381 -6.77 -30.88 -12.69
CA ALA A 381 -6.34 -29.63 -13.33
C ALA A 381 -6.97 -28.39 -12.68
N TRP A 382 -8.25 -28.46 -12.31
CA TRP A 382 -8.95 -27.29 -11.74
C TRP A 382 -8.39 -26.81 -10.39
N PRO A 383 -8.02 -27.67 -9.41
CA PRO A 383 -7.42 -27.19 -8.16
C PRO A 383 -6.12 -26.42 -8.39
N LEU A 384 -5.28 -26.91 -9.32
CA LEU A 384 -4.06 -26.24 -9.74
C LEU A 384 -4.34 -24.85 -10.34
N MET A 385 -5.31 -24.77 -11.26
CA MET A 385 -5.64 -23.53 -11.95
C MET A 385 -6.33 -22.52 -11.01
N SER A 386 -7.36 -22.95 -10.29
CA SER A 386 -8.18 -22.09 -9.40
C SER A 386 -7.39 -21.48 -8.24
N MET A 387 -6.31 -22.13 -7.81
CA MET A 387 -5.36 -21.60 -6.82
C MET A 387 -4.08 -21.06 -7.43
N VAL A 388 -4.00 -20.98 -8.77
CA VAL A 388 -2.86 -20.38 -9.49
C VAL A 388 -1.52 -21.05 -9.11
N PHE A 389 -1.55 -22.37 -8.87
CA PHE A 389 -0.45 -23.20 -8.38
C PHE A 389 0.07 -22.87 -6.97
N SER A 390 -0.58 -21.97 -6.22
CA SER A 390 -0.07 -21.49 -4.94
C SER A 390 -0.15 -22.50 -3.79
N GLU A 391 -0.99 -23.54 -3.91
CA GLU A 391 -1.04 -24.65 -2.96
C GLU A 391 0.10 -25.65 -3.17
N VAL A 392 0.52 -25.85 -4.43
CA VAL A 392 1.50 -26.87 -4.82
C VAL A 392 2.93 -26.33 -4.83
N LEU A 393 3.10 -25.04 -5.12
CA LEU A 393 4.42 -24.43 -5.27
C LEU A 393 4.81 -23.59 -4.06
N SER A 394 6.08 -23.69 -3.65
CA SER A 394 6.66 -22.75 -2.69
C SER A 394 6.72 -21.33 -3.27
N ARG A 395 6.89 -20.33 -2.40
CA ARG A 395 6.91 -18.92 -2.82
C ARG A 395 7.95 -18.62 -3.92
N SER A 396 9.17 -19.13 -3.79
CA SER A 396 10.23 -18.87 -4.80
C SER A 396 9.89 -19.54 -6.13
N GLN A 397 9.48 -20.81 -6.09
CA GLN A 397 9.02 -21.57 -7.25
C GLN A 397 7.85 -20.91 -7.98
N TRP A 398 6.85 -20.45 -7.24
CA TRP A 398 5.69 -19.76 -7.78
C TRP A 398 6.10 -18.48 -8.52
N LEU A 399 7.01 -17.69 -7.96
CA LEU A 399 7.51 -16.48 -8.62
C LEU A 399 8.22 -16.77 -9.93
N ARG A 400 9.03 -17.83 -9.97
CA ARG A 400 9.71 -18.28 -11.19
C ARG A 400 8.70 -18.68 -12.25
N VAL A 401 7.71 -19.49 -11.89
CA VAL A 401 6.61 -19.86 -12.79
C VAL A 401 5.93 -18.63 -13.37
N TRP A 402 5.58 -17.65 -12.54
CA TRP A 402 4.88 -16.44 -13.00
C TRP A 402 5.75 -15.48 -13.79
N ASP A 403 7.07 -15.48 -13.60
CA ASP A 403 8.01 -14.79 -14.49
C ASP A 403 7.87 -15.31 -15.93
N HIS A 404 7.75 -16.63 -16.13
CA HIS A 404 7.51 -17.23 -17.45
C HIS A 404 6.07 -17.03 -17.94
N THR A 405 5.06 -17.22 -17.09
CA THR A 405 3.65 -17.06 -17.47
C THR A 405 3.34 -15.66 -17.99
N PHE A 406 3.87 -14.60 -17.37
CA PHE A 406 3.66 -13.23 -17.85
C PHE A 406 4.56 -12.83 -19.02
N SER A 407 5.60 -13.60 -19.30
CA SER A 407 6.49 -13.35 -20.45
C SER A 407 6.04 -14.05 -21.73
N GLN A 408 5.11 -15.00 -21.61
CA GLN A 408 4.53 -15.79 -22.71
C GLN A 408 3.06 -15.41 -22.95
N PRO A 409 2.47 -15.79 -24.10
CA PRO A 409 1.04 -15.62 -24.35
C PRO A 409 0.17 -16.33 -23.29
N PRO A 410 -1.06 -15.84 -23.01
CA PRO A 410 -1.92 -16.41 -21.96
C PRO A 410 -2.14 -17.92 -22.04
N GLY A 411 -2.20 -18.49 -23.24
CA GLY A 411 -2.31 -19.94 -23.47
C GLY A 411 -1.19 -20.78 -22.83
N PHE A 412 -0.01 -20.20 -22.61
CA PHE A 412 1.12 -20.86 -21.95
C PHE A 412 0.77 -21.33 -20.53
N PHE A 413 -0.16 -20.66 -19.84
CA PHE A 413 -0.62 -21.09 -18.51
C PHE A 413 -1.23 -22.50 -18.53
N LEU A 414 -1.99 -22.85 -19.58
CA LEU A 414 -2.60 -24.18 -19.72
C LEU A 414 -1.55 -25.26 -20.04
N LEU A 415 -0.56 -24.93 -20.87
CA LEU A 415 0.60 -25.80 -21.12
C LEU A 415 1.42 -26.02 -19.85
N LEU A 416 1.57 -24.98 -19.03
CA LEU A 416 2.24 -25.09 -17.74
C LEU A 416 1.46 -26.02 -16.80
N THR A 417 0.12 -25.93 -16.76
CA THR A 417 -0.71 -26.89 -16.03
C THR A 417 -0.48 -28.33 -16.50
N ALA A 418 -0.50 -28.57 -17.81
CA ALA A 418 -0.22 -29.90 -18.37
C ALA A 418 1.20 -30.37 -18.02
N SER A 419 2.21 -29.50 -18.13
CA SER A 419 3.60 -29.83 -17.80
C SER A 419 3.81 -30.16 -16.32
N LEU A 420 3.04 -29.53 -15.42
CA LEU A 420 3.08 -29.81 -13.98
C LEU A 420 2.56 -31.23 -13.70
N LEU A 421 1.50 -31.62 -14.41
CA LEU A 421 0.89 -32.95 -14.32
C LEU A 421 1.83 -34.03 -14.87
N THR A 422 2.38 -33.84 -16.07
CA THR A 422 3.34 -34.80 -16.66
C THR A 422 4.62 -34.90 -15.85
N SER A 423 5.12 -33.78 -15.30
CA SER A 423 6.29 -33.81 -14.41
C SER A 423 5.99 -34.51 -13.07
N SER A 424 4.72 -34.65 -12.70
CA SER A 424 4.26 -35.37 -11.50
C SER A 424 3.77 -36.78 -11.81
N HIS A 425 4.00 -37.28 -13.04
CA HIS A 425 3.51 -38.57 -13.55
C HIS A 425 3.69 -39.72 -12.56
N SER A 426 4.91 -39.91 -12.03
CA SER A 426 5.20 -41.02 -11.13
C SER A 426 4.34 -41.02 -9.88
N THR A 427 4.06 -39.84 -9.31
CA THR A 427 3.21 -39.73 -8.12
C THR A 427 1.74 -39.91 -8.47
N LEU A 428 1.29 -39.32 -9.58
CA LEU A 428 -0.10 -39.37 -10.00
C LEU A 428 -0.56 -40.78 -10.43
N LEU A 429 0.34 -41.63 -10.94
CA LEU A 429 0.02 -43.04 -11.21
C LEU A 429 -0.31 -43.86 -9.95
N HIS A 430 0.09 -43.40 -8.76
CA HIS A 430 -0.28 -44.05 -7.50
C HIS A 430 -1.63 -43.56 -6.96
N CYS A 431 -2.17 -42.47 -7.50
CA CYS A 431 -3.47 -41.94 -7.10
C CYS A 431 -4.58 -42.72 -7.83
N THR A 432 -5.45 -43.39 -7.08
CA THR A 432 -6.50 -44.29 -7.61
C THR A 432 -7.91 -43.84 -7.23
N SER A 433 -8.03 -42.92 -6.29
CA SER A 433 -9.28 -42.34 -5.81
C SER A 433 -9.26 -40.81 -5.86
N GLN A 434 -10.42 -40.17 -5.78
CA GLN A 434 -10.52 -38.71 -5.74
C GLN A 434 -9.87 -38.12 -4.46
N ASP A 435 -9.88 -38.86 -3.36
CA ASP A 435 -9.28 -38.43 -2.08
C ASP A 435 -7.75 -38.38 -2.16
N ASP A 436 -7.14 -39.28 -2.93
CA ASP A 436 -5.68 -39.28 -3.16
C ASP A 436 -5.21 -37.97 -3.83
N PHE A 437 -6.05 -37.37 -4.70
CA PHE A 437 -5.75 -36.09 -5.34
C PHE A 437 -5.82 -34.94 -4.33
N GLN A 438 -6.76 -34.96 -3.40
CA GLN A 438 -6.80 -33.97 -2.32
C GLN A 438 -5.53 -34.04 -1.46
N GLN A 439 -5.08 -35.26 -1.14
CA GLN A 439 -3.83 -35.47 -0.41
C GLN A 439 -2.61 -35.01 -1.21
N PHE A 440 -2.57 -35.27 -2.51
CA PHE A 440 -1.51 -34.79 -3.41
C PHE A 440 -1.37 -33.26 -3.38
N PHE A 441 -2.48 -32.51 -3.39
CA PHE A 441 -2.42 -31.04 -3.34
C PHE A 441 -2.04 -30.49 -1.96
N HIS A 442 -2.43 -31.17 -0.88
CA HIS A 442 -2.02 -30.78 0.48
C HIS A 442 -0.56 -31.14 0.78
N HIS A 443 -0.04 -32.21 0.17
CA HIS A 443 1.31 -32.72 0.35
C HIS A 443 1.99 -32.96 -1.00
N PRO A 444 2.29 -31.88 -1.75
CA PRO A 444 2.86 -32.00 -3.07
C PRO A 444 4.27 -32.62 -3.02
N PRO A 445 4.62 -33.50 -3.96
CA PRO A 445 5.97 -34.05 -4.05
C PRO A 445 7.00 -32.94 -4.34
N ALA A 446 8.26 -33.21 -3.99
CA ALA A 446 9.36 -32.28 -4.29
C ALA A 446 9.56 -32.15 -5.81
N LEU A 447 8.96 -31.11 -6.39
CA LEU A 447 8.97 -30.87 -7.82
C LEU A 447 10.10 -29.92 -8.22
N ASP A 448 10.91 -30.32 -9.21
CA ASP A 448 11.86 -29.40 -9.86
C ASP A 448 11.13 -28.53 -10.88
N VAL A 449 10.83 -27.30 -10.46
CA VAL A 449 10.17 -26.31 -11.30
C VAL A 449 10.97 -25.95 -12.56
N GLY A 450 12.30 -26.13 -12.56
CA GLY A 450 13.10 -25.97 -13.76
C GLY A 450 12.78 -27.03 -14.83
N VAL A 451 12.48 -28.26 -14.42
CA VAL A 451 12.02 -29.33 -15.32
C VAL A 451 10.63 -29.00 -15.85
N VAL A 452 9.69 -28.61 -14.98
CA VAL A 452 8.32 -28.23 -15.37
C VAL A 452 8.32 -27.11 -16.41
N ILE A 453 9.10 -26.06 -16.18
CA ILE A 453 9.18 -24.91 -17.11
C ILE A 453 9.77 -25.35 -18.45
N ARG A 454 10.87 -26.11 -18.45
CA ARG A 454 11.47 -26.62 -19.71
C ARG A 454 10.48 -27.48 -20.47
N GLU A 455 9.74 -28.32 -19.76
CA GLU A 455 8.71 -29.18 -20.34
C GLU A 455 7.56 -28.37 -20.92
N ALA A 456 7.10 -27.29 -20.25
CA ALA A 456 6.10 -26.39 -20.80
C ALA A 456 6.55 -25.70 -22.10
N TYR A 457 7.81 -25.26 -22.19
CA TYR A 457 8.37 -24.73 -23.45
C TYR A 457 8.47 -25.81 -24.53
N ARG A 458 8.87 -27.04 -24.18
CA ARG A 458 8.84 -28.18 -25.11
C ARG A 458 7.43 -28.43 -25.63
N MET A 459 6.43 -28.45 -24.75
CA MET A 459 5.02 -28.61 -25.12
C MET A 459 4.54 -27.48 -26.02
N GLN A 460 4.96 -26.23 -25.78
CA GLN A 460 4.60 -25.09 -26.62
C GLN A 460 5.08 -25.26 -28.08
N GLU A 461 6.24 -25.88 -28.29
CA GLU A 461 6.79 -26.10 -29.63
C GLU A 461 6.27 -27.39 -30.30
N THR A 462 5.87 -28.40 -29.51
CA THR A 462 5.53 -29.74 -30.02
C THR A 462 4.03 -30.03 -30.08
N THR A 463 3.18 -29.24 -29.40
CA THR A 463 1.73 -29.43 -29.41
C THR A 463 1.12 -29.04 -30.77
N PRO A 464 0.33 -29.91 -31.42
CA PRO A 464 -0.33 -29.61 -32.69
C PRO A 464 -1.26 -28.38 -32.63
N PRO A 465 -1.37 -27.61 -33.72
CA PRO A 465 -2.14 -26.37 -33.75
C PRO A 465 -3.65 -26.56 -33.55
N GLU A 466 -4.19 -27.77 -33.70
CA GLU A 466 -5.60 -28.10 -33.47
C GLU A 466 -5.95 -28.09 -31.97
N ILE A 467 -5.04 -28.56 -31.12
CA ILE A 467 -5.22 -28.66 -29.66
C ILE A 467 -4.45 -27.57 -28.89
N HIS A 468 -3.69 -26.73 -29.59
CA HIS A 468 -2.88 -25.68 -28.97
C HIS A 468 -3.76 -24.57 -28.33
N PRO A 469 -3.48 -24.17 -27.06
CA PRO A 469 -4.32 -23.23 -26.31
C PRO A 469 -4.30 -21.79 -26.83
N GLU A 470 -3.34 -21.42 -27.68
CA GLU A 470 -3.19 -20.05 -28.20
C GLU A 470 -4.40 -19.58 -29.02
N LYS A 471 -5.07 -20.48 -29.76
CA LYS A 471 -6.28 -20.12 -30.51
C LYS A 471 -7.44 -19.70 -29.59
N LEU A 472 -7.46 -20.21 -28.36
CA LEU A 472 -8.54 -19.97 -27.40
C LEU A 472 -8.36 -18.66 -26.63
N LEU A 473 -7.15 -18.40 -26.12
CA LEU A 473 -6.87 -17.25 -25.27
C LEU A 473 -6.19 -16.07 -25.99
N GLY A 474 -5.68 -16.27 -27.21
CA GLY A 474 -5.08 -15.21 -28.03
C GLY A 474 -3.82 -14.59 -27.42
N SER A 475 -3.53 -13.36 -27.85
CA SER A 475 -2.43 -12.55 -27.32
C SER A 475 -2.90 -11.67 -26.16
N LEU A 476 -1.95 -11.23 -25.31
CA LEU A 476 -2.23 -10.33 -24.20
C LEU A 476 -2.83 -9.00 -24.68
N VAL A 477 -3.98 -8.65 -24.15
CA VAL A 477 -4.64 -7.36 -24.34
C VAL A 477 -4.51 -6.54 -23.05
N PRO A 478 -3.75 -5.42 -23.06
CA PRO A 478 -3.64 -4.52 -21.92
C PRO A 478 -5.00 -3.90 -21.54
N LEU A 479 -5.13 -3.50 -20.28
CA LEU A 479 -6.28 -2.72 -19.83
C LEU A 479 -6.34 -1.36 -20.54
N THR A 480 -7.55 -0.88 -20.81
CA THR A 480 -7.79 0.45 -21.39
C THR A 480 -7.30 1.56 -20.47
N ARG A 481 -6.70 2.61 -21.04
CA ARG A 481 -6.27 3.81 -20.29
C ARG A 481 -7.48 4.71 -20.01
N GLY A 482 -7.55 5.28 -18.81
CA GLY A 482 -8.60 6.20 -18.37
C GLY A 482 -9.86 5.56 -17.78
N THR A 483 -10.26 4.38 -18.26
CA THR A 483 -11.41 3.62 -17.73
C THR A 483 -11.15 2.13 -17.82
N TYR A 484 -11.65 1.33 -16.88
CA TYR A 484 -11.56 -0.13 -16.94
C TYR A 484 -12.58 -0.72 -17.92
N PRO A 485 -12.22 -1.78 -18.67
CA PRO A 485 -13.13 -2.41 -19.61
C PRO A 485 -14.29 -3.09 -18.87
N VAL A 486 -15.42 -3.24 -19.56
CA VAL A 486 -16.58 -3.94 -19.01
C VAL A 486 -16.31 -5.45 -19.01
N PHE A 487 -16.36 -6.08 -17.83
CA PHE A 487 -16.29 -7.54 -17.71
C PHE A 487 -17.71 -8.12 -17.66
N ASN A 488 -18.12 -8.78 -18.74
CA ASN A 488 -19.50 -9.29 -18.93
C ASN A 488 -19.60 -10.70 -19.53
N LYS A 489 -18.47 -11.43 -19.63
CA LYS A 489 -18.42 -12.80 -20.16
C LYS A 489 -18.76 -13.82 -19.07
N TYR A 490 -20.04 -13.89 -18.74
CA TYR A 490 -20.61 -14.86 -17.80
C TYR A 490 -22.14 -14.90 -17.93
N PRO A 491 -22.81 -15.98 -17.48
CA PRO A 491 -24.27 -16.07 -17.43
C PRO A 491 -24.90 -15.03 -16.48
N LYS A 492 -25.23 -13.84 -17.01
CA LYS A 492 -25.77 -12.71 -16.22
C LYS A 492 -26.98 -13.09 -15.37
N PHE A 493 -27.91 -13.87 -15.93
CA PHE A 493 -29.12 -14.30 -15.22
C PHE A 493 -28.81 -15.04 -13.91
N ILE A 494 -27.85 -15.97 -13.93
CA ILE A 494 -27.46 -16.76 -12.76
C ILE A 494 -26.78 -15.85 -11.73
N VAL A 495 -25.88 -14.99 -12.16
CA VAL A 495 -25.15 -14.05 -11.29
C VAL A 495 -26.11 -13.06 -10.63
N ASP A 496 -27.04 -12.49 -11.39
CA ASP A 496 -28.04 -11.55 -10.88
C ASP A 496 -29.01 -12.23 -9.90
N TYR A 497 -29.36 -13.50 -10.15
CA TYR A 497 -30.15 -14.31 -9.23
C TYR A 497 -29.40 -14.56 -7.91
N HIS A 498 -28.16 -15.03 -7.95
CA HIS A 498 -27.36 -15.23 -6.73
C HIS A 498 -27.12 -13.92 -5.97
N GLY A 499 -26.86 -12.81 -6.68
CA GLY A 499 -26.69 -11.49 -6.07
C GLY A 499 -27.95 -11.01 -5.34
N ARG A 500 -29.14 -11.18 -5.94
CA ARG A 500 -30.42 -10.89 -5.28
C ARG A 500 -30.66 -11.77 -4.07
N GLU A 501 -30.38 -13.08 -4.18
CA GLU A 501 -30.62 -14.02 -3.08
C GLU A 501 -29.70 -13.72 -1.89
N ARG A 502 -28.42 -13.39 -2.13
CA ARG A 502 -27.51 -12.95 -1.06
C ARG A 502 -28.02 -11.70 -0.35
N GLU A 503 -28.46 -10.71 -1.12
CA GLU A 503 -28.95 -9.46 -0.54
C GLU A 503 -30.24 -9.66 0.24
N LYS A 504 -31.10 -10.58 -0.20
CA LYS A 504 -32.29 -11.01 0.55
C LYS A 504 -31.91 -11.70 1.87
N ILE A 505 -31.01 -12.69 1.83
CA ILE A 505 -30.50 -13.38 3.03
C ILE A 505 -29.91 -12.37 4.02
N ARG A 506 -29.11 -11.41 3.54
CA ARG A 506 -28.53 -10.35 4.39
C ARG A 506 -29.58 -9.52 5.11
N ARG A 507 -30.65 -9.11 4.40
CA ARG A 507 -31.73 -8.31 5.02
C ARG A 507 -32.50 -9.13 6.06
N GLU A 508 -32.78 -10.39 5.74
CA GLU A 508 -33.43 -11.32 6.67
C GLU A 508 -32.57 -11.55 7.92
N GLU A 509 -31.25 -11.70 7.78
CA GLU A 509 -30.31 -11.79 8.91
C GLU A 509 -30.29 -10.50 9.76
N GLU A 510 -30.30 -9.32 9.13
CA GLU A 510 -30.35 -8.03 9.83
C GLU A 510 -31.67 -7.82 10.59
N ASP A 511 -32.79 -8.22 10.01
CA ASP A 511 -34.10 -8.17 10.66
C ASP A 511 -34.18 -9.17 11.81
N TYR A 512 -33.66 -10.39 11.62
CA TYR A 512 -33.56 -11.39 12.67
C TYR A 512 -32.71 -10.90 13.85
N LEU A 513 -31.54 -10.30 13.58
CA LEU A 513 -30.67 -9.74 14.62
C LEU A 513 -31.33 -8.58 15.36
N ARG A 514 -32.04 -7.69 14.65
CA ARG A 514 -32.80 -6.59 15.26
C ARG A 514 -33.92 -7.10 16.17
N GLN A 515 -34.70 -8.08 15.70
CA GLN A 515 -35.76 -8.70 16.51
C GLN A 515 -35.19 -9.40 17.75
N ARG A 516 -34.07 -10.11 17.60
CA ARG A 516 -33.39 -10.78 18.72
C ARG A 516 -32.88 -9.78 19.76
N GLN A 517 -32.32 -8.65 19.34
CA GLN A 517 -31.89 -7.58 20.26
C GLN A 517 -33.08 -6.97 21.01
N GLY A 518 -34.18 -6.68 20.31
CA GLY A 518 -35.41 -6.17 20.94
C GLY A 518 -36.03 -7.15 21.93
N ALA A 519 -36.02 -8.45 21.64
CA ALA A 519 -36.50 -9.48 22.57
C ALA A 519 -35.67 -9.53 23.86
N LEU A 520 -34.34 -9.50 23.75
CA LEU A 520 -33.43 -9.47 24.90
C LEU A 520 -33.60 -8.20 25.75
N GLU A 521 -33.84 -7.05 25.11
CA GLU A 521 -34.10 -5.80 25.81
C GLU A 521 -35.43 -5.85 26.58
N MET A 522 -36.47 -6.41 25.97
CA MET A 522 -37.76 -6.65 26.64
C MET A 522 -37.67 -7.63 27.80
N GLU A 523 -36.85 -8.68 27.68
CA GLU A 523 -36.56 -9.59 28.79
C GLU A 523 -35.86 -8.89 29.95
N ARG A 524 -34.82 -8.11 29.68
CA ARG A 524 -34.13 -7.30 30.70
C ARG A 524 -35.08 -6.33 31.40
N LEU A 525 -35.94 -5.64 30.64
CA LEU A 525 -36.92 -4.73 31.22
C LEU A 525 -37.96 -5.45 32.09
N ARG A 526 -38.33 -6.69 31.72
CA ARG A 526 -39.22 -7.53 32.54
C ARG A 526 -38.53 -7.96 33.84
N GLU A 527 -37.25 -8.33 33.78
CA GLU A 527 -36.47 -8.68 34.97
C GLU A 527 -36.31 -7.48 35.92
N THR A 528 -36.02 -6.29 35.39
CA THR A 528 -35.91 -5.09 36.23
C THR A 528 -37.25 -4.73 36.88
N ARG A 529 -38.36 -4.78 36.13
CA ARG A 529 -39.70 -4.54 36.70
C ARG A 529 -40.06 -5.55 37.78
N ARG A 530 -39.78 -6.84 37.57
CA ARG A 530 -40.00 -7.86 38.59
C ARG A 530 -39.17 -7.59 39.84
N ALA A 531 -37.90 -7.22 39.69
CA ALA A 531 -37.05 -6.87 40.83
C ALA A 531 -37.56 -5.62 41.59
N GLU A 532 -38.05 -4.61 40.88
CA GLU A 532 -38.67 -3.42 41.46
C GLU A 532 -39.97 -3.77 42.22
N GLU A 533 -40.83 -4.60 41.64
CA GLU A 533 -42.05 -5.10 42.28
C GLU A 533 -41.71 -5.90 43.56
N GLU A 534 -40.75 -6.82 43.49
CA GLU A 534 -40.28 -7.60 44.65
C GLU A 534 -39.65 -6.72 45.73
N ALA A 535 -38.92 -5.66 45.36
CA ALA A 535 -38.36 -4.71 46.31
C ALA A 535 -39.46 -3.88 46.98
N TRP A 536 -40.45 -3.43 46.20
CA TRP A 536 -41.62 -2.70 46.70
C TRP A 536 -42.45 -3.55 47.67
N PHE A 537 -42.73 -4.81 47.33
CA PHE A 537 -43.43 -5.73 48.23
C PHE A 537 -42.67 -5.97 49.54
N ARG A 538 -41.35 -6.17 49.46
CA ARG A 538 -40.49 -6.29 50.65
C ARG A 538 -40.54 -5.04 51.53
N GLN A 539 -40.50 -3.86 50.92
CA GLN A 539 -40.59 -2.59 51.64
C GLN A 539 -41.96 -2.41 52.31
N GLN A 540 -43.04 -2.83 51.65
CA GLN A 540 -44.38 -2.78 52.21
C GLN A 540 -44.56 -3.73 53.40
N GLN A 541 -43.99 -4.94 53.34
CA GLN A 541 -43.98 -5.87 54.47
C GLN A 541 -43.24 -5.30 55.68
N LEU A 542 -42.06 -4.73 55.46
CA LEU A 542 -41.29 -4.08 56.54
C LEU A 542 -42.05 -2.93 57.20
N LEU A 543 -42.81 -2.14 56.42
CA LEU A 543 -43.66 -1.08 56.97
C LEU A 543 -44.80 -1.64 57.84
N LEU A 544 -45.46 -2.71 57.38
CA LEU A 544 -46.52 -3.37 58.14
C LEU A 544 -45.99 -3.99 59.44
N GLU A 545 -44.85 -4.68 59.39
CA GLU A 545 -44.18 -5.23 60.57
C GLU A 545 -43.82 -4.14 61.57
N ALA A 546 -43.25 -3.02 61.11
CA ALA A 546 -42.95 -1.87 61.96
C ALA A 546 -44.21 -1.23 62.57
N GLU A 547 -45.34 -1.19 61.84
CA GLU A 547 -46.62 -0.71 62.37
C GLU A 547 -47.18 -1.67 63.45
N GLU A 548 -47.10 -2.98 63.23
CA GLU A 548 -47.49 -3.98 64.22
C GLU A 548 -46.64 -3.91 65.49
N GLU A 549 -45.33 -3.77 65.37
CA GLU A 549 -44.42 -3.55 66.50
C GLU A 549 -44.78 -2.27 67.26
N ARG A 550 -45.09 -1.18 66.54
CA ARG A 550 -45.54 0.07 67.13
C ARG A 550 -46.87 -0.10 67.88
N ARG A 551 -47.83 -0.85 67.34
CA ARG A 551 -49.10 -1.16 68.01
C ARG A 551 -48.88 -2.02 69.25
N LYS A 552 -47.99 -3.02 69.19
CA LYS A 552 -47.63 -3.88 70.34
C LYS A 552 -46.97 -3.08 71.45
N THR A 553 -46.02 -2.20 71.12
CA THR A 553 -45.35 -1.33 72.10
C THR A 553 -46.32 -0.35 72.75
N LEU A 554 -47.19 0.30 71.98
CA LEU A 554 -48.26 1.15 72.52
C LEU A 554 -49.22 0.37 73.44
N SER A 555 -49.63 -0.85 73.04
CA SER A 555 -50.48 -1.71 73.89
C SER A 555 -49.77 -2.13 75.18
N LEU A 556 -48.47 -2.44 75.14
CA LEU A 556 -47.65 -2.72 76.31
C LEU A 556 -47.53 -1.50 77.23
N GLU A 557 -47.39 -0.30 76.67
CA GLU A 557 -47.37 0.94 77.45
C GLU A 557 -48.74 1.23 78.09
N ASP A 558 -49.84 1.08 77.37
CA ASP A 558 -51.20 1.25 77.90
C ASP A 558 -51.50 0.26 79.03
N THR A 559 -51.12 -1.02 78.87
CA THR A 559 -51.26 -2.03 79.94
C THR A 559 -50.37 -1.71 81.14
N ARG A 560 -49.17 -1.15 80.93
CA ARG A 560 -48.30 -0.68 82.00
C ARG A 560 -48.91 0.52 82.74
N LEU A 561 -49.46 1.49 82.02
CA LEU A 561 -50.10 2.68 82.58
C LEU A 561 -51.39 2.34 83.35
N THR A 562 -52.21 1.44 82.81
CA THR A 562 -53.42 0.92 83.50
C THR A 562 -53.06 0.14 84.76
N ASN A 563 -52.03 -0.71 84.72
CA ASN A 563 -51.52 -1.38 85.93
C ASN A 563 -50.98 -0.39 86.97
N GLN A 564 -50.31 0.69 86.55
CA GLN A 564 -49.89 1.77 87.46
C GLN A 564 -51.10 2.48 88.08
N ARG A 565 -52.12 2.83 87.28
CA ARG A 565 -53.37 3.42 87.79
C ARG A 565 -54.09 2.49 88.77
N ALA A 566 -54.15 1.19 88.48
CA ALA A 566 -54.76 0.19 89.37
C ALA A 566 -54.00 0.07 90.71
N ARG A 567 -52.66 0.09 90.68
CA ARG A 567 -51.82 0.12 91.90
C ARG A 567 -52.02 1.41 92.71
N SER A 568 -52.12 2.57 92.04
CA SER A 568 -52.41 3.85 92.70
C SER A 568 -53.83 3.91 93.30
N HIS A 569 -54.85 3.34 92.62
CA HIS A 569 -56.21 3.22 93.14
C HIS A 569 -56.31 2.23 94.32
N SER A 570 -55.62 1.09 94.25
CA SER A 570 -55.49 0.15 95.36
C SER A 570 -54.81 0.78 96.58
N SER A 571 -53.80 1.62 96.37
CA SER A 571 -53.11 2.35 97.45
C SER A 571 -53.99 3.44 98.06
N PHE A 572 -54.86 4.08 97.27
CA PHE A 572 -55.84 5.07 97.75
C PHE A 572 -56.94 4.42 98.61
N LEU A 573 -57.41 3.23 98.26
CA LEU A 573 -58.43 2.50 99.02
C LEU A 573 -57.90 1.90 100.35
N SER A 574 -56.60 1.64 100.46
CA SER A 574 -55.99 1.22 101.74
C SER A 574 -55.74 2.37 102.72
N LEU A 575 -55.77 3.61 102.26
CA LEU A 575 -55.52 4.82 103.08
C LEU A 575 -56.81 5.49 103.58
N SER A 576 -58.00 5.04 103.17
CA SER A 576 -59.29 5.66 103.54
C SER A 576 -60.03 4.97 104.70
N LEU A 577 -59.39 4.06 105.44
CA LEU A 577 -59.94 3.38 106.62
C LEU A 577 -59.19 3.81 107.90
N PHE A 578 -59.13 5.12 108.18
CA PHE A 578 -58.84 5.65 109.52
C PHE A 578 -59.68 6.94 109.72
N PRO A 579 -60.47 7.05 110.81
CA PRO A 579 -61.33 8.22 111.03
C PRO A 579 -60.51 9.40 111.57
N PRO A 580 -60.79 10.67 111.17
CA PRO A 580 -60.07 11.81 111.70
C PRO A 580 -60.68 12.28 113.03
N PHE A 581 -59.82 12.36 114.05
CA PHE A 581 -60.03 13.19 115.25
C PHE A 581 -59.77 14.67 114.91
N LEU A 582 -60.47 15.54 115.64
CA LEU A 582 -60.56 17.00 115.57
C LEU A 582 -59.24 17.79 115.82
N LEU A 583 -59.24 19.07 115.36
CA LEU A 583 -58.44 20.27 115.78
C LEU A 583 -56.95 20.29 115.31
N TRP A 584 -56.40 21.28 114.58
CA TRP A 584 -56.55 22.75 114.52
C TRP A 584 -56.28 23.31 113.11
#